data_AF-A0A956ZPQ8-F1
#
_entry.id   AF-A0A956ZPQ8-F1
#
_cell.length_a   1.000
_cell.length_b   1.000
_cell.length_c   1.000
_cell.angle_alpha   90.00
_cell.angle_beta   90.00
_cell.angle_gamma   90.00
#
_symmetry.space_group_name_H-M   'P 1'
#
loop_
_entity.id
_entity.type
_entity.pdbx_description
1 polymer ?
#
loop_
_entity_poly.entity_id
_entity_poly.type
_entity_poly.pdbx_seq_one_letter_code
_entity_poly.pdbx_strand_id
1 'polypeptide(L)'
;MARLRMLGFVLFAALFPFVLLSHAVADAPPNDVFPGTVIGAVPFSVSVDLSYATADDGEPAETNWSGHTAWYLYTATRDEVLAIDLSGSSAPGFVRVWTGDSMAGLQRVADGNTSGRGPFDLVFRVAVGVTYRLQLGTYFQEPAGELSMRIVAGRPPANDAFPGTEITGFPFDESVDTTFATLDAGEAATFGGTVWYFMAAPEDGYVVVDTRESAFPSRVAGYTKNELLNLPGGGDMLWSCVDVVAVQVVTGQDLWFQVGGEGFPGDRGTLRVHAAFSRDAPVSPCQPAPTPYNEQALVELVFPLIGDDLRVHYVTLWEYAGGAIRVRLSLNSFPSGSYNVVLFDRGRCTDTGSFGPEHIVAQSPFEQAADGTTGLTLWIFETRGLSLFPARPGSIYDADGATLAVYRPGSGGSGLQAACADLGGQPAPPAVGAGRTPEMGAAADGRWFAGVGLLLFGLAALAAVLAKRCATVRG
;
A
#
# COMPACT_ATOMS: atom_id res chain seq x y z
N MET A 1 -7.04 -105.89 39.41
CA MET A 1 -6.17 -105.41 38.30
C MET A 1 -6.93 -104.27 37.63
N ALA A 2 -6.57 -103.01 37.90
CA ALA A 2 -5.69 -102.20 37.05
C ALA A 2 -6.34 -101.89 35.68
N ARG A 3 -7.26 -100.91 35.66
CA ARG A 3 -7.06 -99.49 35.27
C ARG A 3 -7.23 -99.24 33.76
N LEU A 4 -8.47 -98.91 33.39
CA LEU A 4 -8.90 -98.43 32.08
C LEU A 4 -9.06 -96.91 32.10
N ARG A 5 -8.33 -96.16 31.26
CA ARG A 5 -8.68 -94.78 30.83
C ARG A 5 -8.13 -94.49 29.43
N MET A 6 -8.98 -94.60 28.41
CA MET A 6 -8.77 -93.87 27.15
C MET A 6 -9.04 -92.39 27.44
N LEU A 7 -8.09 -91.50 27.11
CA LEU A 7 -8.34 -90.07 27.03
C LEU A 7 -8.70 -89.71 25.59
N GLY A 8 -9.98 -89.39 25.34
CA GLY A 8 -10.37 -88.71 24.11
C GLY A 8 -9.99 -87.23 24.22
N PHE A 9 -9.10 -86.76 23.34
CA PHE A 9 -8.77 -85.34 23.26
C PHE A 9 -9.84 -84.62 22.45
N VAL A 10 -10.67 -83.82 23.12
CA VAL A 10 -11.60 -82.90 22.45
C VAL A 10 -10.82 -81.67 22.02
N LEU A 11 -10.69 -81.44 20.71
CA LEU A 11 -10.15 -80.19 20.18
C LEU A 11 -11.17 -79.07 20.37
N PHE A 12 -10.93 -78.18 21.33
CA PHE A 12 -11.68 -76.93 21.43
C PHE A 12 -11.10 -75.92 20.43
N ALA A 13 -11.73 -75.82 19.26
CA ALA A 13 -11.43 -74.75 18.31
C ALA A 13 -12.01 -73.42 18.86
N ALA A 14 -11.15 -72.58 19.42
CA ALA A 14 -11.54 -71.25 19.88
C ALA A 14 -11.79 -70.34 18.67
N LEU A 15 -13.04 -70.28 18.23
CA LEU A 15 -13.54 -69.26 17.32
C LEU A 15 -13.50 -67.89 18.01
N PHE A 16 -12.38 -67.18 17.86
CA PHE A 16 -12.36 -65.73 18.09
C PHE A 16 -13.21 -65.07 17.00
N PRO A 17 -14.29 -64.35 17.36
CA PRO A 17 -14.96 -63.50 16.38
C PRO A 17 -13.98 -62.41 15.95
N PHE A 18 -13.59 -62.43 14.67
CA PHE A 18 -12.90 -61.30 14.06
C PHE A 18 -13.91 -60.15 13.98
N VAL A 19 -13.97 -59.34 15.05
CA VAL A 19 -14.68 -58.07 15.02
C VAL A 19 -13.91 -57.19 14.06
N LEU A 20 -14.39 -57.14 12.82
CA LEU A 20 -14.05 -56.06 11.90
C LEU A 20 -14.57 -54.77 12.54
N LEU A 21 -13.71 -54.11 13.31
CA LEU A 21 -13.87 -52.69 13.59
C LEU A 21 -13.80 -51.99 12.24
N SER A 22 -14.98 -51.71 11.68
CA SER A 22 -15.15 -50.68 10.68
C SER A 22 -14.71 -49.37 11.33
N HIS A 23 -13.42 -49.07 11.18
CA HIS A 23 -12.93 -47.73 11.37
C HIS A 23 -13.66 -46.92 10.31
N ALA A 24 -14.67 -46.15 10.72
CA ALA A 24 -15.17 -45.09 9.89
C ALA A 24 -13.98 -44.18 9.65
N VAL A 25 -13.44 -44.22 8.42
CA VAL A 25 -12.50 -43.19 7.98
C VAL A 25 -13.34 -41.93 8.02
N ALA A 26 -12.96 -41.00 8.89
CA ALA A 26 -13.57 -39.68 8.89
C ALA A 26 -13.26 -39.06 7.54
N ASP A 27 -14.31 -38.67 6.84
CA ASP A 27 -14.24 -38.13 5.49
C ASP A 27 -13.92 -36.65 5.56
N ALA A 28 -13.45 -36.09 4.45
CA ALA A 28 -13.29 -34.65 4.31
C ALA A 28 -14.63 -33.93 4.51
N PRO A 29 -14.65 -32.69 5.04
CA PRO A 29 -15.90 -31.95 5.16
C PRO A 29 -16.52 -31.71 3.76
N PRO A 30 -17.86 -31.63 3.60
CA PRO A 30 -18.51 -31.55 2.28
C PRO A 30 -18.12 -30.34 1.42
N ASN A 31 -17.40 -29.38 1.99
CA ASN A 31 -16.87 -28.19 1.37
C ASN A 31 -15.34 -28.14 1.30
N ASP A 32 -14.69 -29.29 1.40
CA ASP A 32 -13.28 -29.52 1.04
C ASP A 32 -13.02 -29.47 -0.48
N VAL A 33 -13.91 -28.83 -1.24
CA VAL A 33 -13.86 -28.67 -2.69
C VAL A 33 -14.48 -27.35 -3.11
N PHE A 34 -13.79 -26.64 -4.00
CA PHE A 34 -14.26 -25.43 -4.66
C PHE A 34 -15.47 -25.73 -5.58
N PRO A 35 -16.49 -24.84 -5.66
CA PRO A 35 -16.56 -23.50 -5.08
C PRO A 35 -17.06 -23.45 -3.62
N GLY A 36 -17.25 -24.60 -2.97
CA GLY A 36 -17.69 -24.69 -1.58
C GLY A 36 -19.21 -24.61 -1.36
N THR A 37 -19.60 -24.45 -0.09
CA THR A 37 -21.00 -24.42 0.35
C THR A 37 -21.62 -23.03 0.21
N VAL A 38 -22.86 -22.95 -0.30
CA VAL A 38 -23.59 -21.68 -0.44
C VAL A 38 -24.10 -21.17 0.91
N ILE A 39 -23.72 -19.95 1.26
CA ILE A 39 -24.28 -19.16 2.37
C ILE A 39 -25.51 -18.42 1.84
N GLY A 40 -26.70 -18.89 2.19
CA GLY A 40 -27.97 -18.35 1.66
C GLY A 40 -28.39 -16.99 2.22
N ALA A 41 -27.91 -16.62 3.42
CA ALA A 41 -28.20 -15.34 4.07
C ALA A 41 -27.19 -15.05 5.20
N VAL A 42 -27.08 -13.78 5.58
CA VAL A 42 -26.36 -13.29 6.77
C VAL A 42 -27.40 -12.72 7.76
N PRO A 43 -27.30 -12.94 9.08
CA PRO A 43 -26.21 -13.60 9.81
C PRO A 43 -26.12 -15.10 9.54
N PHE A 44 -24.89 -15.61 9.53
CA PHE A 44 -24.54 -17.00 9.30
C PHE A 44 -23.60 -17.50 10.41
N SER A 45 -23.67 -18.76 10.77
CA SER A 45 -22.74 -19.38 11.72
C SER A 45 -22.55 -20.86 11.40
N VAL A 46 -21.31 -21.32 11.43
CA VAL A 46 -20.92 -22.69 11.14
C VAL A 46 -19.69 -23.07 11.96
N SER A 47 -19.58 -24.34 12.33
CA SER A 47 -18.32 -24.96 12.74
C SER A 47 -17.97 -26.04 11.71
N VAL A 48 -16.70 -26.13 11.33
CA VAL A 48 -16.18 -27.13 10.40
C VAL A 48 -14.88 -27.72 10.95
N ASP A 49 -14.82 -29.04 11.02
CA ASP A 49 -13.59 -29.77 11.37
C ASP A 49 -12.75 -29.98 10.10
N LEU A 50 -11.53 -29.41 10.12
CA LEU A 50 -10.58 -29.49 9.01
C LEU A 50 -9.59 -30.65 9.16
N SER A 51 -9.71 -31.52 10.18
CA SER A 51 -8.80 -32.64 10.45
C SER A 51 -8.57 -33.59 9.27
N TYR A 52 -9.53 -33.67 8.34
CA TYR A 52 -9.51 -34.53 7.14
C TYR A 52 -9.69 -33.75 5.84
N ALA A 53 -9.70 -32.42 5.92
CA ALA A 53 -9.70 -31.56 4.75
C ALA A 53 -8.37 -31.69 3.98
N THR A 54 -8.35 -31.19 2.76
CA THR A 54 -7.21 -31.16 1.85
C THR A 54 -7.12 -29.78 1.20
N ALA A 55 -6.23 -29.64 0.22
CA ALA A 55 -6.08 -28.45 -0.59
C ALA A 55 -6.43 -28.80 -2.04
N ASP A 56 -7.21 -27.94 -2.68
CA ASP A 56 -7.59 -28.11 -4.08
C ASP A 56 -6.39 -27.84 -5.02
N ASP A 57 -6.40 -28.49 -6.20
CA ASP A 57 -5.39 -28.27 -7.22
C ASP A 57 -5.41 -26.81 -7.71
N GLY A 58 -4.31 -26.08 -7.48
CA GLY A 58 -4.19 -24.66 -7.84
C GLY A 58 -4.80 -23.70 -6.83
N GLU A 59 -5.16 -24.18 -5.64
CA GLU A 59 -5.60 -23.33 -4.53
C GLU A 59 -4.53 -22.30 -4.14
N PRO A 60 -4.89 -21.02 -3.85
CA PRO A 60 -3.92 -20.00 -3.45
C PRO A 60 -3.25 -20.33 -2.11
N ALA A 61 -2.03 -20.84 -2.17
CA ALA A 61 -1.19 -21.12 -1.00
C ALA A 61 -0.36 -19.91 -0.58
N GLU A 62 -0.31 -19.65 0.73
CA GLU A 62 0.57 -18.66 1.35
C GLU A 62 1.55 -19.32 2.33
N THR A 63 2.49 -18.54 2.86
CA THR A 63 3.48 -19.05 3.83
C THR A 63 2.81 -19.56 5.10
N ASN A 64 3.35 -20.66 5.65
CA ASN A 64 2.95 -21.29 6.91
C ASN A 64 1.53 -21.89 6.96
N TRP A 65 0.88 -22.16 5.83
CA TRP A 65 -0.44 -22.78 5.78
C TRP A 65 -0.39 -24.32 5.81
N SER A 66 -1.42 -25.00 6.30
CA SER A 66 -1.41 -26.46 6.49
C SER A 66 -1.77 -27.29 5.26
N GLY A 67 -2.54 -26.74 4.33
CA GLY A 67 -3.18 -27.50 3.24
C GLY A 67 -4.47 -28.21 3.64
N HIS A 68 -5.14 -27.73 4.70
CA HIS A 68 -6.47 -28.18 5.12
C HIS A 68 -7.43 -27.00 5.05
N THR A 69 -8.41 -27.03 4.14
CA THR A 69 -9.34 -25.90 3.93
C THR A 69 -10.82 -26.27 3.84
N ALA A 70 -11.67 -25.26 3.93
CA ALA A 70 -13.08 -25.38 3.59
C ALA A 70 -13.57 -24.13 2.87
N TRP A 71 -14.30 -24.33 1.78
CA TRP A 71 -14.81 -23.25 0.93
C TRP A 71 -16.27 -22.93 1.23
N TYR A 72 -16.61 -21.66 1.16
CA TYR A 72 -17.99 -21.17 1.17
C TYR A 72 -18.15 -20.10 0.10
N LEU A 73 -19.38 -19.86 -0.36
CA LEU A 73 -19.69 -18.71 -1.20
C LEU A 73 -20.93 -17.94 -0.71
N TYR A 74 -20.84 -16.62 -0.70
CA TYR A 74 -21.92 -15.69 -0.39
C TYR A 74 -22.11 -14.72 -1.56
N THR A 75 -23.34 -14.56 -2.04
CA THR A 75 -23.66 -13.51 -3.01
C THR A 75 -24.39 -12.39 -2.30
N ALA A 76 -23.78 -11.21 -2.26
CA ALA A 76 -24.32 -10.08 -1.50
C ALA A 76 -25.63 -9.58 -2.11
N THR A 77 -26.65 -9.42 -1.28
CA THR A 77 -28.01 -9.00 -1.72
C THR A 77 -28.20 -7.48 -1.74
N ARG A 78 -27.22 -6.74 -1.22
CA ARG A 78 -27.12 -5.28 -1.16
C ARG A 78 -25.67 -4.88 -0.91
N ASP A 79 -25.35 -3.60 -1.05
CA ASP A 79 -24.08 -3.05 -0.55
C ASP A 79 -24.13 -2.99 0.99
N GLU A 80 -23.17 -3.61 1.66
CA GLU A 80 -23.08 -3.65 3.13
C GLU A 80 -21.64 -3.92 3.61
N VAL A 81 -21.41 -3.81 4.92
CA VAL A 81 -20.17 -4.30 5.56
C VAL A 81 -20.46 -5.62 6.23
N LEU A 82 -19.63 -6.62 5.95
CA LEU A 82 -19.63 -7.89 6.67
C LEU A 82 -18.49 -7.91 7.69
N ALA A 83 -18.77 -8.50 8.83
CA ALA A 83 -17.79 -8.81 9.86
C ALA A 83 -17.80 -10.31 10.16
N ILE A 84 -16.61 -10.88 10.34
CA ILE A 84 -16.38 -12.29 10.60
C ILE A 84 -15.71 -12.45 11.97
N ASP A 85 -16.28 -13.31 12.78
CA ASP A 85 -15.83 -13.72 14.11
C ASP A 85 -15.41 -15.20 14.06
N LEU A 86 -14.17 -15.48 14.45
CA LEU A 86 -13.59 -16.83 14.55
C LEU A 86 -13.36 -17.29 16.00
N SER A 87 -13.79 -16.51 17.00
CA SER A 87 -13.45 -16.71 18.42
C SER A 87 -13.95 -18.03 19.03
N GLY A 88 -14.91 -18.70 18.36
CA GLY A 88 -15.37 -20.05 18.72
C GLY A 88 -14.48 -21.20 18.25
N SER A 89 -13.40 -20.92 17.51
CA SER A 89 -12.51 -21.95 16.95
C SER A 89 -11.66 -22.64 18.02
N SER A 90 -11.49 -23.95 17.89
CA SER A 90 -10.58 -24.74 18.75
C SER A 90 -9.15 -24.83 18.20
N ALA A 91 -9.01 -24.68 16.87
CA ALA A 91 -7.73 -24.62 16.19
C ALA A 91 -7.42 -23.16 15.77
N PRO A 92 -6.15 -22.75 15.74
CA PRO A 92 -5.75 -21.50 15.12
C PRO A 92 -5.87 -21.58 13.59
N GLY A 93 -6.38 -20.53 12.95
CA GLY A 93 -6.66 -20.52 11.52
C GLY A 93 -6.96 -19.14 10.95
N PHE A 94 -7.38 -19.13 9.69
CA PHE A 94 -7.62 -17.92 8.90
C PHE A 94 -8.97 -17.94 8.17
N VAL A 95 -9.44 -16.75 7.79
CA VAL A 95 -10.33 -16.52 6.64
C VAL A 95 -9.53 -15.84 5.55
N ARG A 96 -9.74 -16.23 4.30
CA ARG A 96 -9.50 -15.35 3.14
C ARG A 96 -10.79 -15.18 2.35
N VAL A 97 -11.04 -13.95 1.92
CA VAL A 97 -12.19 -13.58 1.10
C VAL A 97 -11.71 -13.26 -0.30
N TRP A 98 -12.35 -13.88 -1.29
CA TRP A 98 -11.98 -13.81 -2.69
C TRP A 98 -13.18 -13.41 -3.56
N THR A 99 -12.92 -12.71 -4.67
CA THR A 99 -13.81 -12.62 -5.83
C THR A 99 -13.22 -13.41 -6.99
N GLY A 100 -13.96 -13.56 -8.10
CA GLY A 100 -13.60 -14.44 -9.21
C GLY A 100 -14.41 -15.74 -9.18
N ASP A 101 -14.55 -16.39 -10.33
CA ASP A 101 -15.44 -17.54 -10.53
C ASP A 101 -14.75 -18.91 -10.49
N SER A 102 -13.43 -18.92 -10.63
CA SER A 102 -12.55 -20.08 -10.83
C SER A 102 -11.24 -19.89 -10.06
N MET A 103 -10.58 -20.99 -9.63
CA MET A 103 -9.35 -20.93 -8.82
C MET A 103 -8.27 -20.02 -9.42
N ALA A 104 -8.00 -20.16 -10.73
CA ALA A 104 -7.01 -19.34 -11.45
C ALA A 104 -7.43 -17.87 -11.65
N GLY A 105 -8.71 -17.55 -11.44
CA GLY A 105 -9.28 -16.21 -11.54
C GLY A 105 -9.56 -15.56 -10.19
N LEU A 106 -9.15 -16.17 -9.06
CA LEU A 106 -9.40 -15.62 -7.73
C LEU A 106 -8.59 -14.35 -7.48
N GLN A 107 -9.28 -13.32 -6.99
CA GLN A 107 -8.70 -12.05 -6.55
C GLN A 107 -8.99 -11.85 -5.07
N ARG A 108 -7.95 -11.64 -4.25
CA ARG A 108 -8.10 -11.48 -2.80
C ARG A 108 -8.75 -10.12 -2.51
N VAL A 109 -9.82 -10.14 -1.71
CA VAL A 109 -10.55 -8.95 -1.25
C VAL A 109 -10.07 -8.56 0.14
N ALA A 110 -9.98 -9.52 1.05
CA ALA A 110 -9.55 -9.32 2.43
C ALA A 110 -9.13 -10.64 3.08
N ASP A 111 -8.42 -10.56 4.21
CA ASP A 111 -8.00 -11.68 5.02
C ASP A 111 -8.06 -11.35 6.52
N GLY A 112 -8.18 -12.40 7.33
CA GLY A 112 -8.18 -12.31 8.79
C GLY A 112 -7.82 -13.65 9.41
N ASN A 113 -7.55 -13.67 10.71
CA ASN A 113 -7.11 -14.87 11.42
C ASN A 113 -7.55 -14.84 12.88
N THR A 114 -7.50 -16.00 13.55
CA THR A 114 -7.87 -16.23 14.96
C THR A 114 -6.92 -15.49 15.93
N SER A 115 -6.82 -14.17 15.78
CA SER A 115 -5.96 -13.29 16.57
C SER A 115 -6.57 -12.96 17.93
N GLY A 116 -7.90 -13.04 18.06
CA GLY A 116 -8.63 -12.63 19.25
C GLY A 116 -8.59 -11.12 19.50
N ARG A 117 -8.33 -10.32 18.45
CA ARG A 117 -8.26 -8.85 18.51
C ARG A 117 -9.63 -8.22 18.20
N GLY A 118 -10.23 -7.62 19.22
CA GLY A 118 -11.56 -7.00 19.10
C GLY A 118 -12.72 -8.01 18.94
N PRO A 119 -13.92 -7.53 18.56
CA PRO A 119 -15.12 -8.36 18.42
C PRO A 119 -15.20 -9.17 17.12
N PHE A 120 -14.33 -8.89 16.14
CA PHE A 120 -14.32 -9.50 14.81
C PHE A 120 -12.88 -9.58 14.27
N ASP A 121 -12.51 -10.75 13.78
CA ASP A 121 -11.19 -11.05 13.21
C ASP A 121 -11.01 -10.52 11.77
N LEU A 122 -12.11 -10.19 11.08
CA LEU A 122 -12.12 -9.56 9.76
C LEU A 122 -13.38 -8.71 9.56
N VAL A 123 -13.23 -7.50 8.99
CA VAL A 123 -14.33 -6.60 8.59
C VAL A 123 -14.05 -6.04 7.20
N PHE A 124 -15.00 -6.14 6.27
CA PHE A 124 -14.81 -5.75 4.87
C PHE A 124 -16.13 -5.34 4.18
N ARG A 125 -16.03 -4.54 3.11
CA ARG A 125 -17.18 -4.12 2.29
C ARG A 125 -17.57 -5.22 1.28
N VAL A 126 -18.86 -5.41 1.07
CA VAL A 126 -19.41 -6.22 -0.04
C VAL A 126 -20.33 -5.39 -0.92
N ALA A 127 -20.31 -5.67 -2.23
CA ALA A 127 -21.11 -4.98 -3.24
C ALA A 127 -22.24 -5.88 -3.78
N VAL A 128 -23.41 -5.29 -4.05
CA VAL A 128 -24.62 -6.00 -4.47
C VAL A 128 -24.40 -6.83 -5.74
N GLY A 129 -24.85 -8.09 -5.70
CA GLY A 129 -24.74 -9.03 -6.82
C GLY A 129 -23.35 -9.66 -6.99
N VAL A 130 -22.33 -9.23 -6.24
CA VAL A 130 -21.00 -9.84 -6.26
C VAL A 130 -21.00 -11.12 -5.41
N THR A 131 -20.46 -12.20 -5.97
CA THR A 131 -20.21 -13.46 -5.26
C THR A 131 -18.81 -13.46 -4.65
N TYR A 132 -18.76 -13.48 -3.32
CA TYR A 132 -17.57 -13.64 -2.52
C TYR A 132 -17.38 -15.12 -2.17
N ARG A 133 -16.15 -15.60 -2.21
CA ARG A 133 -15.75 -16.93 -1.77
C ARG A 133 -14.91 -16.82 -0.52
N LEU A 134 -15.25 -17.58 0.50
CA LEU A 134 -14.59 -17.56 1.81
C LEU A 134 -13.85 -18.89 1.97
N GLN A 135 -12.54 -18.80 2.12
CA GLN A 135 -11.63 -19.91 2.37
C GLN A 135 -11.28 -19.90 3.86
N LEU A 136 -11.76 -20.89 4.60
CA LEU A 136 -11.28 -21.19 5.95
C LEU A 136 -10.11 -22.18 5.87
N GLY A 137 -9.13 -22.07 6.76
CA GLY A 137 -8.05 -23.06 6.84
C GLY A 137 -7.12 -22.89 8.05
N THR A 138 -6.27 -23.88 8.30
CA THR A 138 -5.33 -23.89 9.45
C THR A 138 -3.87 -23.64 9.06
N TYR A 139 -3.00 -23.45 10.05
CA TYR A 139 -1.56 -23.19 9.84
C TYR A 139 -0.70 -24.47 9.98
N PHE A 140 0.42 -24.54 9.25
CA PHE A 140 1.27 -25.73 9.02
C PHE A 140 1.85 -26.40 10.27
N GLN A 141 2.00 -25.65 11.36
CA GLN A 141 2.59 -26.16 12.61
C GLN A 141 1.54 -26.56 13.65
N GLU A 142 0.26 -26.36 13.33
CA GLU A 142 -0.86 -26.50 14.24
C GLU A 142 -1.71 -27.71 13.83
N PRO A 143 -2.25 -28.48 14.78
CA PRO A 143 -3.19 -29.56 14.44
C PRO A 143 -4.37 -28.99 13.64
N ALA A 144 -4.68 -29.61 12.50
CA ALA A 144 -5.97 -29.41 11.88
C ALA A 144 -7.09 -29.82 12.87
N GLY A 145 -8.21 -29.10 12.82
CA GLY A 145 -9.27 -29.22 13.81
C GLY A 145 -10.42 -28.26 13.53
N GLU A 146 -11.29 -28.04 14.53
CA GLU A 146 -12.51 -27.24 14.33
C GLU A 146 -12.21 -25.73 14.27
N LEU A 147 -12.61 -25.12 13.16
CA LEU A 147 -12.79 -23.67 13.02
C LEU A 147 -14.28 -23.34 13.10
N SER A 148 -14.62 -22.35 13.91
CA SER A 148 -15.97 -21.77 13.98
C SER A 148 -15.95 -20.43 13.27
N MET A 149 -16.91 -20.18 12.40
CA MET A 149 -17.05 -18.94 11.65
C MET A 149 -18.46 -18.38 11.81
N ARG A 150 -18.55 -17.17 12.35
CA ARG A 150 -19.77 -16.37 12.41
C ARG A 150 -19.64 -15.15 11.50
N ILE A 151 -20.60 -14.96 10.60
CA ILE A 151 -20.69 -13.79 9.73
C ILE A 151 -21.89 -12.96 10.18
N VAL A 152 -21.70 -11.65 10.35
CA VAL A 152 -22.77 -10.69 10.61
C VAL A 152 -22.63 -9.48 9.67
N ALA A 153 -23.75 -8.85 9.34
CA ALA A 153 -23.76 -7.61 8.58
C ALA A 153 -23.92 -6.42 9.54
N GLY A 154 -23.24 -5.32 9.25
CA GLY A 154 -23.34 -4.08 10.01
C GLY A 154 -23.31 -2.84 9.12
N ARG A 155 -23.25 -1.68 9.77
CA ARG A 155 -23.03 -0.39 9.11
C ARG A 155 -21.73 0.20 9.64
N PRO A 156 -20.84 0.66 8.76
CA PRO A 156 -19.66 1.39 9.19
C PRO A 156 -20.06 2.75 9.82
N PRO A 157 -19.16 3.36 10.60
CA PRO A 157 -19.34 4.75 11.05
C PRO A 157 -19.42 5.72 9.86
N ALA A 158 -19.98 6.92 10.08
CA ALA A 158 -20.24 7.88 9.00
C ALA A 158 -18.96 8.41 8.32
N ASN A 159 -17.85 8.42 9.06
CA ASN A 159 -16.52 8.85 8.63
C ASN A 159 -15.54 7.69 8.40
N ASP A 160 -16.05 6.48 8.20
CA ASP A 160 -15.29 5.29 7.81
C ASP A 160 -14.58 5.43 6.45
N ALA A 161 -15.11 6.27 5.58
CA ALA A 161 -14.52 6.53 4.26
C ALA A 161 -13.95 7.95 4.20
N PHE A 162 -12.80 8.09 3.54
CA PHE A 162 -12.22 9.38 3.18
C PHE A 162 -13.22 10.25 2.39
N PRO A 163 -13.35 11.57 2.65
CA PRO A 163 -12.49 12.42 3.49
C PRO A 163 -12.83 12.43 4.98
N GLY A 164 -13.89 11.76 5.43
CA GLY A 164 -14.31 11.72 6.83
C GLY A 164 -15.10 12.95 7.32
N THR A 165 -15.00 13.24 8.62
CA THR A 165 -15.74 14.33 9.31
C THR A 165 -14.92 15.62 9.37
N GLU A 166 -15.55 16.77 9.09
CA GLU A 166 -14.93 18.09 9.25
C GLU A 166 -14.89 18.53 10.73
N ILE A 167 -13.70 18.87 11.23
CA ILE A 167 -13.50 19.52 12.53
C ILE A 167 -13.55 21.04 12.30
N THR A 168 -14.72 21.64 12.56
CA THR A 168 -14.96 23.08 12.31
C THR A 168 -14.61 24.01 13.49
N GLY A 169 -14.04 23.49 14.58
CA GLY A 169 -13.74 24.28 15.77
C GLY A 169 -13.03 23.48 16.87
N PHE A 170 -12.48 24.19 17.86
CA PHE A 170 -11.71 23.62 18.97
C PHE A 170 -12.20 24.13 20.34
N PRO A 171 -12.17 23.30 21.40
CA PRO A 171 -11.89 21.85 21.36
C PRO A 171 -12.97 21.08 20.59
N PHE A 172 -12.59 19.91 20.09
CA PHE A 172 -13.46 18.95 19.42
C PHE A 172 -13.40 17.62 20.16
N ASP A 173 -14.56 17.01 20.38
CA ASP A 173 -14.71 15.79 21.17
C ASP A 173 -15.75 14.89 20.50
N GLU A 174 -15.37 13.67 20.10
CA GLU A 174 -16.28 12.69 19.51
C GLU A 174 -16.16 11.28 20.13
N SER A 175 -17.30 10.59 20.13
CA SER A 175 -17.45 9.16 20.43
C SER A 175 -17.94 8.43 19.18
N VAL A 176 -17.10 7.61 18.55
CA VAL A 176 -17.45 6.84 17.36
C VAL A 176 -17.28 5.33 17.60
N ASP A 177 -18.15 4.51 17.02
CA ASP A 177 -18.07 3.05 17.10
C ASP A 177 -17.40 2.50 15.82
N THR A 178 -16.16 2.01 15.96
CA THR A 178 -15.36 1.44 14.87
C THR A 178 -15.55 -0.07 14.71
N THR A 179 -16.53 -0.68 15.41
CA THR A 179 -16.82 -2.12 15.34
C THR A 179 -17.01 -2.65 13.90
N PHE A 180 -17.60 -1.83 13.02
CA PHE A 180 -17.78 -2.12 11.59
C PHE A 180 -16.96 -1.20 10.69
N ALA A 181 -15.90 -0.57 11.21
CA ALA A 181 -14.99 0.21 10.39
C ALA A 181 -14.16 -0.70 9.47
N THR A 182 -13.85 -0.20 8.29
CA THR A 182 -13.10 -0.85 7.21
C THR A 182 -11.82 -0.08 6.92
N LEU A 183 -11.02 -0.55 5.97
CA LEU A 183 -9.87 0.18 5.45
C LEU A 183 -10.20 0.64 4.03
N ASP A 184 -9.96 1.90 3.69
CA ASP A 184 -10.03 2.38 2.31
C ASP A 184 -8.82 1.89 1.48
N ALA A 185 -8.97 1.96 0.15
CA ALA A 185 -8.02 1.42 -0.81
C ALA A 185 -6.72 2.26 -0.89
N GLY A 186 -5.70 1.82 -0.17
CA GLY A 186 -4.40 2.50 -0.07
C GLY A 186 -3.99 2.82 1.37
N GLU A 187 -4.84 2.55 2.35
CA GLU A 187 -4.50 2.68 3.77
C GLU A 187 -3.34 1.77 4.18
N ALA A 188 -2.48 2.28 5.07
CA ALA A 188 -1.35 1.51 5.59
C ALA A 188 -1.84 0.36 6.49
N ALA A 189 -1.28 -0.84 6.28
CA ALA A 189 -1.54 -2.05 7.08
C ALA A 189 -1.00 -2.00 8.53
N THR A 190 -0.87 -0.80 9.11
CA THR A 190 -0.50 -0.52 10.50
C THR A 190 -1.71 -0.24 11.39
N PHE A 191 -2.91 -0.15 10.80
CA PHE A 191 -4.17 0.12 11.46
C PHE A 191 -5.16 -1.04 11.31
N GLY A 192 -6.05 -1.19 12.30
CA GLY A 192 -7.37 -1.78 12.09
C GLY A 192 -8.34 -0.77 11.48
N GLY A 193 -9.56 -1.21 11.15
CA GLY A 193 -10.54 -0.38 10.43
C GLY A 193 -10.61 1.07 10.94
N THR A 194 -10.45 2.05 10.05
CA THR A 194 -10.17 3.43 10.41
C THR A 194 -11.36 4.35 10.24
N VAL A 195 -11.24 5.56 10.81
CA VAL A 195 -12.12 6.69 10.59
C VAL A 195 -11.29 7.92 10.28
N TRP A 196 -11.87 8.79 9.46
CA TRP A 196 -11.21 9.97 8.91
C TRP A 196 -11.77 11.25 9.52
N TYR A 197 -10.88 12.23 9.68
CA TYR A 197 -11.19 13.60 10.09
C TYR A 197 -10.43 14.57 9.20
N PHE A 198 -10.96 15.78 9.02
CA PHE A 198 -10.26 16.84 8.30
C PHE A 198 -10.58 18.23 8.82
N MET A 199 -9.71 19.20 8.53
CA MET A 199 -9.85 20.58 9.01
C MET A 199 -9.02 21.56 8.17
N ALA A 200 -9.37 22.85 8.25
CA ALA A 200 -8.47 23.95 7.95
C ALA A 200 -7.92 24.55 9.26
N ALA A 201 -6.60 24.74 9.35
CA ALA A 201 -5.95 25.35 10.51
C ALA A 201 -6.43 26.80 10.72
N PRO A 202 -7.00 27.15 11.88
CA PRO A 202 -7.64 28.45 12.09
C PRO A 202 -6.63 29.60 12.22
N GLU A 203 -5.44 29.30 12.73
CA GLU A 203 -4.31 30.22 12.89
C GLU A 203 -2.98 29.43 12.96
N ASP A 204 -1.84 30.13 12.97
CA ASP A 204 -0.52 29.52 13.16
C ASP A 204 -0.37 28.96 14.59
N GLY A 205 0.09 27.72 14.73
CA GLY A 205 0.23 27.06 16.03
C GLY A 205 0.38 25.55 15.92
N TYR A 206 -0.30 24.82 16.81
CA TYR A 206 -0.28 23.37 16.91
C TYR A 206 -1.69 22.80 17.03
N VAL A 207 -1.99 21.78 16.24
CA VAL A 207 -3.17 20.91 16.45
C VAL A 207 -2.70 19.66 17.20
N VAL A 208 -3.35 19.36 18.32
CA VAL A 208 -3.16 18.13 19.08
C VAL A 208 -4.38 17.27 18.87
N VAL A 209 -4.20 16.02 18.45
CA VAL A 209 -5.25 14.99 18.38
C VAL A 209 -4.84 13.86 19.29
N ASP A 210 -5.71 13.50 20.24
CA ASP A 210 -5.51 12.35 21.10
C ASP A 210 -6.77 11.50 21.22
N THR A 211 -6.55 10.21 21.46
CA THR A 211 -7.57 9.16 21.44
C THR A 211 -7.61 8.41 22.76
N ARG A 212 -7.18 9.08 23.83
CA ARG A 212 -7.28 8.58 25.21
C ARG A 212 -8.74 8.31 25.57
N GLU A 213 -8.95 7.46 26.57
CA GLU A 213 -10.28 6.97 26.96
C GLU A 213 -11.00 6.08 25.92
N SER A 214 -10.37 5.77 24.79
CA SER A 214 -10.83 4.72 23.86
C SER A 214 -10.87 3.35 24.54
N ALA A 215 -11.77 2.48 24.10
CA ALA A 215 -11.96 1.14 24.66
C ALA A 215 -10.83 0.14 24.29
N PHE A 216 -9.87 0.54 23.45
CA PHE A 216 -8.80 -0.28 22.88
C PHE A 216 -7.56 0.57 22.57
N PRO A 217 -6.35 -0.04 22.46
CA PRO A 217 -5.13 0.64 22.03
C PRO A 217 -5.29 1.25 20.64
N SER A 218 -5.07 2.55 20.53
CA SER A 218 -5.46 3.33 19.36
C SER A 218 -4.28 4.01 18.70
N ARG A 219 -4.37 4.25 17.39
CA ARG A 219 -3.35 4.93 16.61
C ARG A 219 -3.97 6.09 15.86
N VAL A 220 -3.25 7.20 15.81
CA VAL A 220 -3.57 8.40 15.02
C VAL A 220 -2.44 8.61 14.01
N ALA A 221 -2.78 8.85 12.75
CA ALA A 221 -1.89 9.45 11.74
C ALA A 221 -2.44 10.79 11.25
N GLY A 222 -1.56 11.62 10.68
CA GLY A 222 -1.93 12.91 10.13
C GLY A 222 -1.27 13.20 8.77
N TYR A 223 -1.95 14.01 7.95
CA TYR A 223 -1.66 14.24 6.53
C TYR A 223 -1.97 15.69 6.14
N THR A 224 -1.39 16.20 5.04
CA THR A 224 -1.73 17.53 4.50
C THR A 224 -2.24 17.49 3.06
N LYS A 225 -2.99 18.51 2.65
CA LYS A 225 -3.62 18.59 1.32
C LYS A 225 -2.68 18.47 0.13
N ASN A 226 -1.45 18.97 0.25
CA ASN A 226 -0.47 18.91 -0.82
C ASN A 226 -0.01 17.46 -1.13
N GLU A 227 -0.42 16.50 -0.30
CA GLU A 227 0.00 15.09 -0.30
C GLU A 227 -1.19 14.13 -0.49
N LEU A 228 -2.39 14.65 -0.76
CA LEU A 228 -3.65 13.87 -0.91
C LEU A 228 -4.16 13.75 -2.36
N LEU A 229 -3.35 14.12 -3.35
CA LEU A 229 -3.72 14.09 -4.77
C LEU A 229 -3.56 12.69 -5.41
N ASN A 230 -4.30 11.69 -4.90
CA ASN A 230 -4.88 10.51 -5.60
C ASN A 230 -4.91 9.15 -4.87
N LEU A 231 -5.06 9.09 -3.54
CA LEU A 231 -5.50 7.84 -2.87
C LEU A 231 -6.53 8.14 -1.76
N PRO A 232 -7.63 7.38 -1.66
CA PRO A 232 -8.43 7.32 -0.44
C PRO A 232 -7.62 6.54 0.60
N GLY A 233 -6.91 7.28 1.46
CA GLY A 233 -6.15 6.74 2.58
C GLY A 233 -4.65 6.52 2.38
N GLY A 234 -4.12 6.81 1.19
CA GLY A 234 -2.70 6.63 0.85
C GLY A 234 -1.93 7.94 0.66
N GLY A 235 -2.17 8.95 1.50
CA GLY A 235 -1.27 10.12 1.58
C GLY A 235 0.07 9.74 2.23
N ASP A 236 1.10 10.57 2.03
CA ASP A 236 2.34 10.43 2.79
C ASP A 236 2.03 10.58 4.29
N MET A 237 2.13 9.48 5.05
CA MET A 237 1.89 9.46 6.49
C MET A 237 2.98 10.27 7.18
N LEU A 238 2.70 11.55 7.46
CA LEU A 238 3.68 12.46 8.07
C LEU A 238 4.13 11.94 9.44
N TRP A 239 3.18 11.37 10.19
CA TRP A 239 3.39 10.76 11.51
C TRP A 239 2.34 9.65 11.71
N SER A 240 2.68 8.60 12.49
CA SER A 240 1.67 7.87 13.25
C SER A 240 2.16 7.64 14.67
N CYS A 241 1.26 7.77 15.64
CA CYS A 241 1.58 7.60 17.05
C CYS A 241 0.45 6.86 17.77
N VAL A 242 0.80 6.13 18.83
CA VAL A 242 -0.17 5.52 19.73
C VAL A 242 -0.75 6.62 20.62
N ASP A 243 -2.08 6.65 20.71
CA ASP A 243 -2.94 7.52 21.52
C ASP A 243 -2.80 9.06 21.39
N VAL A 244 -1.72 9.65 20.86
CA VAL A 244 -1.60 11.13 20.67
C VAL A 244 -0.63 11.56 19.57
N VAL A 245 -1.06 12.54 18.76
CA VAL A 245 -0.25 13.26 17.77
C VAL A 245 -0.33 14.77 18.03
N ALA A 246 0.77 15.49 17.80
CA ALA A 246 0.79 16.95 17.81
C ALA A 246 1.49 17.47 16.55
N VAL A 247 0.80 18.34 15.81
CA VAL A 247 1.17 18.82 14.47
C VAL A 247 1.36 20.33 14.50
N GLN A 248 2.50 20.84 14.04
CA GLN A 248 2.64 22.28 13.79
C GLN A 248 1.90 22.66 12.50
N VAL A 249 1.12 23.74 12.55
CA VAL A 249 0.27 24.20 11.44
C VAL A 249 0.41 25.69 11.18
N VAL A 250 0.14 26.11 9.95
CA VAL A 250 -0.01 27.52 9.54
C VAL A 250 -1.45 27.84 9.16
N THR A 251 -1.85 29.09 9.30
CA THR A 251 -3.21 29.59 9.03
C THR A 251 -3.69 29.18 7.63
N GLY A 252 -4.85 28.52 7.55
CA GLY A 252 -5.45 28.04 6.30
C GLY A 252 -4.82 26.77 5.72
N GLN A 253 -3.92 26.10 6.45
CA GLN A 253 -3.41 24.78 6.07
C GLN A 253 -4.50 23.72 6.26
N ASP A 254 -4.80 22.98 5.20
CA ASP A 254 -5.75 21.87 5.24
C ASP A 254 -5.06 20.57 5.69
N LEU A 255 -5.59 19.91 6.73
CA LEU A 255 -5.08 18.68 7.34
C LEU A 255 -6.15 17.58 7.40
N TRP A 256 -5.69 16.34 7.37
CA TRP A 256 -6.51 15.15 7.64
C TRP A 256 -5.87 14.33 8.77
N PHE A 257 -6.71 13.60 9.51
CA PHE A 257 -6.29 12.62 10.49
C PHE A 257 -6.98 11.28 10.20
N GLN A 258 -6.18 10.21 10.19
CA GLN A 258 -6.66 8.83 10.17
C GLN A 258 -6.57 8.28 11.58
N VAL A 259 -7.64 7.65 12.07
CA VAL A 259 -7.70 7.12 13.43
C VAL A 259 -8.25 5.71 13.43
N GLY A 260 -7.60 4.76 14.11
CA GLY A 260 -8.04 3.37 14.17
C GLY A 260 -7.40 2.57 15.29
N GLY A 261 -7.67 1.27 15.33
CA GLY A 261 -7.01 0.34 16.26
C GLY A 261 -5.55 0.11 15.91
N GLU A 262 -4.72 -0.16 16.92
CA GLU A 262 -3.31 -0.43 16.69
C GLU A 262 -3.06 -1.83 16.05
N GLY A 263 -2.28 -1.85 14.97
CA GLY A 263 -1.80 -3.09 14.34
C GLY A 263 -2.81 -3.68 13.36
N PHE A 264 -2.51 -4.87 12.83
CA PHE A 264 -3.35 -5.59 11.87
C PHE A 264 -3.82 -6.94 12.46
N PRO A 265 -5.10 -7.33 12.34
CA PRO A 265 -6.23 -6.60 11.72
C PRO A 265 -6.78 -5.46 12.60
N GLY A 266 -6.09 -5.16 13.71
CA GLY A 266 -6.30 -4.06 14.65
C GLY A 266 -7.55 -4.18 15.52
N ASP A 267 -7.48 -3.62 16.73
CA ASP A 267 -8.60 -3.64 17.67
C ASP A 267 -9.75 -2.70 17.21
N ARG A 268 -10.98 -2.98 17.64
CA ARG A 268 -12.19 -2.23 17.24
C ARG A 268 -13.12 -2.03 18.43
N GLY A 269 -13.96 -0.99 18.38
CA GLY A 269 -15.02 -0.75 19.35
C GLY A 269 -15.31 0.74 19.51
N THR A 270 -15.64 1.16 20.73
CA THR A 270 -15.82 2.59 21.03
C THR A 270 -14.49 3.34 21.07
N LEU A 271 -14.25 4.15 20.03
CA LEU A 271 -13.16 5.09 19.90
C LEU A 271 -13.55 6.44 20.53
N ARG A 272 -12.59 7.11 21.15
CA ARG A 272 -12.66 8.51 21.58
C ARG A 272 -11.71 9.32 20.71
N VAL A 273 -12.13 10.50 20.27
CA VAL A 273 -11.28 11.44 19.53
C VAL A 273 -11.42 12.81 20.17
N HIS A 274 -10.31 13.31 20.69
CA HIS A 274 -10.18 14.65 21.26
C HIS A 274 -9.22 15.44 20.38
N ALA A 275 -9.61 16.62 19.93
CA ALA A 275 -8.72 17.52 19.21
C ALA A 275 -8.73 18.91 19.84
N ALA A 276 -7.54 19.51 19.98
CA ALA A 276 -7.33 20.80 20.61
C ALA A 276 -6.31 21.63 19.82
N PHE A 277 -6.45 22.95 19.89
CA PHE A 277 -5.49 23.90 19.32
C PHE A 277 -4.64 24.55 20.42
N SER A 278 -3.34 24.66 20.20
CA SER A 278 -2.37 25.30 21.09
C SER A 278 -1.46 26.23 20.30
N ARG A 279 -1.17 27.42 20.84
CA ARG A 279 -0.13 28.30 20.27
C ARG A 279 1.28 27.91 20.71
N ASP A 280 1.38 27.30 21.88
CA ASP A 280 2.64 26.82 22.45
C ASP A 280 2.90 25.37 22.02
N ALA A 281 4.18 25.03 21.80
CA ALA A 281 4.59 23.67 21.45
C ALA A 281 4.22 22.69 22.58
N PRO A 282 3.34 21.69 22.35
CA PRO A 282 2.88 20.80 23.39
C PRO A 282 3.95 19.76 23.74
N VAL A 283 4.04 19.38 25.02
CA VAL A 283 4.91 18.29 25.48
C VAL A 283 4.30 16.94 25.11
N SER A 284 4.44 16.55 23.85
CA SER A 284 4.04 15.21 23.37
C SER A 284 5.14 14.18 23.67
N PRO A 285 4.81 12.96 24.13
CA PRO A 285 5.77 11.85 24.19
C PRO A 285 6.23 11.43 22.78
N CYS A 286 5.40 11.71 21.77
CA CYS A 286 5.75 11.66 20.36
C CYS A 286 5.80 13.10 19.81
N GLN A 287 6.76 13.89 20.28
CA GLN A 287 7.29 14.98 19.45
C GLN A 287 8.02 14.32 18.28
N PRO A 288 7.66 14.59 17.01
CA PRO A 288 8.55 14.23 15.93
C PRO A 288 9.89 14.96 16.14
N ALA A 289 11.00 14.35 15.72
CA ALA A 289 12.17 15.16 15.37
C ALA A 289 11.69 16.23 14.36
N PRO A 290 12.16 17.48 14.44
CA PRO A 290 11.65 18.56 13.59
C PRO A 290 11.61 18.09 12.14
N THR A 291 10.43 18.17 11.53
CA THR A 291 10.21 17.69 10.17
C THR A 291 11.15 18.44 9.23
N PRO A 292 12.04 17.75 8.46
CA PRO A 292 12.74 18.40 7.35
C PRO A 292 11.74 18.85 6.27
N TYR A 293 10.49 18.38 6.34
CA TYR A 293 9.42 18.62 5.37
C TYR A 293 8.66 19.95 5.54
N ASN A 294 9.07 20.80 6.48
CA ASN A 294 8.66 22.22 6.49
C ASN A 294 9.56 23.07 5.57
N GLU A 295 10.63 22.48 5.02
CA GLU A 295 11.57 23.16 4.15
C GLU A 295 11.11 23.14 2.69
N GLN A 296 11.32 24.26 1.99
CA GLN A 296 11.26 24.28 0.54
C GLN A 296 12.31 23.31 -0.01
N ALA A 297 11.91 22.45 -0.95
CA ALA A 297 12.85 21.56 -1.63
C ALA A 297 14.03 22.38 -2.19
N LEU A 298 15.26 21.94 -1.91
CA LEU A 298 16.46 22.65 -2.32
C LEU A 298 16.65 22.61 -3.84
N VAL A 299 16.08 21.59 -4.50
CA VAL A 299 15.97 21.45 -5.94
C VAL A 299 14.79 20.55 -6.31
N GLU A 300 14.10 20.88 -7.40
CA GLU A 300 13.11 20.05 -8.09
C GLU A 300 13.59 19.79 -9.53
N LEU A 301 13.60 18.54 -9.97
CA LEU A 301 13.98 18.13 -11.33
C LEU A 301 12.90 17.25 -11.95
N VAL A 302 12.65 17.42 -13.26
CA VAL A 302 11.71 16.60 -14.02
C VAL A 302 12.44 15.92 -15.17
N PHE A 303 12.30 14.60 -15.27
CA PHE A 303 12.89 13.79 -16.34
C PHE A 303 11.79 13.05 -17.12
N PRO A 304 11.98 12.81 -18.44
CA PRO A 304 11.10 11.96 -19.20
C PRO A 304 11.27 10.50 -18.75
N LEU A 305 10.14 9.83 -18.53
CA LEU A 305 10.04 8.39 -18.30
C LEU A 305 9.42 7.77 -19.56
N ILE A 306 10.21 7.04 -20.34
CA ILE A 306 9.80 6.50 -21.63
C ILE A 306 9.25 5.09 -21.45
N GLY A 307 8.00 4.86 -21.87
CA GLY A 307 7.37 3.54 -21.88
C GLY A 307 7.92 2.61 -22.96
N ASP A 308 7.71 1.29 -22.81
CA ASP A 308 8.03 0.30 -23.85
C ASP A 308 7.13 0.44 -25.10
N ASP A 309 6.00 1.12 -24.97
CA ASP A 309 5.13 1.59 -26.06
C ASP A 309 5.57 2.95 -26.67
N LEU A 310 6.72 3.47 -26.26
CA LEU A 310 7.31 4.76 -26.63
C LEU A 310 6.50 6.01 -26.20
N ARG A 311 5.52 5.88 -25.30
CA ARG A 311 4.86 7.04 -24.70
C ARG A 311 5.80 7.74 -23.72
N VAL A 312 5.63 9.06 -23.64
CA VAL A 312 6.34 9.90 -22.67
C VAL A 312 5.47 10.07 -21.43
N HIS A 313 6.02 9.61 -20.32
CA HIS A 313 5.61 9.91 -18.96
C HIS A 313 6.68 10.79 -18.31
N TYR A 314 6.52 11.14 -17.05
CA TYR A 314 7.53 11.94 -16.34
C TYR A 314 7.84 11.36 -14.96
N VAL A 315 9.07 11.55 -14.50
CA VAL A 315 9.44 11.43 -13.09
C VAL A 315 9.86 12.80 -12.57
N THR A 316 9.33 13.19 -11.41
CA THR A 316 9.76 14.37 -10.67
C THR A 316 10.54 13.94 -9.43
N LEU A 317 11.71 14.56 -9.22
CA LEU A 317 12.59 14.34 -8.08
C LEU A 317 12.73 15.64 -7.29
N TRP A 318 12.66 15.57 -5.95
CA TRP A 318 12.98 16.69 -5.05
C TRP A 318 14.05 16.27 -4.04
N GLU A 319 15.04 17.12 -3.75
CA GLU A 319 15.99 16.92 -2.65
C GLU A 319 15.75 17.98 -1.54
N TYR A 320 15.62 17.54 -0.28
CA TYR A 320 15.38 18.40 0.90
C TYR A 320 16.67 18.56 1.72
N ALA A 321 16.76 19.52 2.66
CA ALA A 321 17.93 19.54 3.54
C ALA A 321 17.90 18.32 4.47
N GLY A 322 19.07 17.72 4.66
CA GLY A 322 19.20 16.35 5.18
C GLY A 322 19.43 15.29 4.09
N GLY A 323 19.19 15.60 2.81
CA GLY A 323 19.56 14.74 1.67
C GLY A 323 18.55 13.64 1.33
N ALA A 324 17.31 13.74 1.82
CA ALA A 324 16.22 12.87 1.40
C ALA A 324 15.75 13.24 -0.03
N ILE A 325 15.44 12.23 -0.86
CA ILE A 325 14.90 12.43 -2.21
C ILE A 325 13.47 11.88 -2.32
N ARG A 326 12.52 12.73 -2.72
CA ARG A 326 11.13 12.33 -3.03
C ARG A 326 11.00 12.02 -4.53
N VAL A 327 10.28 10.96 -4.89
CA VAL A 327 10.12 10.49 -6.29
C VAL A 327 8.64 10.36 -6.67
N ARG A 328 8.19 11.10 -7.68
CA ARG A 328 6.81 11.06 -8.20
C ARG A 328 6.78 10.62 -9.66
N LEU A 329 6.01 9.58 -9.99
CA LEU A 329 5.77 9.13 -11.36
C LEU A 329 4.47 9.73 -11.91
N SER A 330 4.56 10.54 -12.96
CA SER A 330 3.43 11.08 -13.70
C SER A 330 3.15 10.22 -14.93
N LEU A 331 2.46 9.11 -14.70
CA LEU A 331 2.02 8.14 -15.72
C LEU A 331 0.77 8.66 -16.46
N ASN A 332 0.72 8.46 -17.78
CA ASN A 332 -0.34 8.99 -18.64
C ASN A 332 -0.87 7.89 -19.56
N SER A 333 -2.12 7.45 -19.36
CA SER A 333 -2.70 6.30 -20.08
C SER A 333 -1.78 5.06 -20.04
N PHE A 334 -1.12 4.84 -18.90
CA PHE A 334 -0.26 3.68 -18.67
C PHE A 334 -1.14 2.43 -18.44
N PRO A 335 -0.73 1.22 -18.89
CA PRO A 335 -1.59 0.04 -18.76
C PRO A 335 -1.87 -0.30 -17.30
N SER A 336 -3.07 -0.79 -17.01
CA SER A 336 -3.49 -1.20 -15.68
C SER A 336 -2.84 -2.52 -15.23
N GLY A 337 -2.57 -2.64 -13.94
CA GLY A 337 -2.01 -3.84 -13.30
C GLY A 337 -0.83 -3.53 -12.37
N SER A 338 -0.22 -4.57 -11.82
CA SER A 338 0.88 -4.45 -10.86
C SER A 338 2.22 -4.17 -11.53
N TYR A 339 3.05 -3.37 -10.86
CA TYR A 339 4.38 -3.01 -11.31
C TYR A 339 5.34 -2.88 -10.12
N ASN A 340 6.65 -2.93 -10.37
CA ASN A 340 7.68 -2.52 -9.42
C ASN A 340 8.46 -1.33 -9.98
N VAL A 341 8.54 -0.23 -9.24
CA VAL A 341 9.51 0.85 -9.52
C VAL A 341 10.84 0.51 -8.84
N VAL A 342 11.96 0.75 -9.53
CA VAL A 342 13.32 0.56 -9.00
C VAL A 342 14.18 1.77 -9.37
N LEU A 343 14.88 2.31 -8.39
CA LEU A 343 15.84 3.40 -8.52
C LEU A 343 17.25 2.83 -8.36
N PHE A 344 18.12 3.08 -9.33
CA PHE A 344 19.50 2.61 -9.36
C PHE A 344 20.50 3.76 -9.20
N ASP A 345 21.62 3.50 -8.51
CA ASP A 345 22.72 4.47 -8.29
C ASP A 345 23.58 4.71 -9.54
N ARG A 346 23.28 4.01 -10.64
CA ARG A 346 23.99 4.01 -11.91
C ARG A 346 23.15 3.48 -13.05
N GLY A 347 23.75 3.49 -14.24
CA GLY A 347 23.24 2.86 -15.44
C GLY A 347 22.41 3.79 -16.31
N ARG A 348 22.08 3.30 -17.51
CA ARG A 348 21.24 3.98 -18.50
C ARG A 348 20.16 3.06 -19.05
N CYS A 349 19.06 3.64 -19.48
CA CYS A 349 17.94 2.96 -20.12
C CYS A 349 18.29 2.19 -21.40
N THR A 350 19.45 2.45 -22.00
CA THR A 350 19.97 1.74 -23.18
C THR A 350 20.78 0.49 -22.85
N ASP A 351 21.13 0.27 -21.58
CA ASP A 351 22.01 -0.81 -21.17
C ASP A 351 21.24 -2.13 -21.13
N THR A 352 21.69 -3.14 -21.88
CA THR A 352 20.91 -4.36 -22.16
C THR A 352 20.95 -5.40 -21.03
N GLY A 353 20.99 -4.97 -19.77
CA GLY A 353 21.09 -5.84 -18.60
C GLY A 353 20.57 -5.18 -17.33
N SER A 354 20.02 -6.00 -16.43
CA SER A 354 19.73 -5.58 -15.07
C SER A 354 21.01 -5.06 -14.41
N PHE A 355 20.96 -3.90 -13.76
CA PHE A 355 22.12 -3.27 -13.10
C PHE A 355 22.60 -4.02 -11.84
N GLY A 356 22.00 -5.18 -11.52
CA GLY A 356 22.33 -5.97 -10.34
C GLY A 356 21.59 -5.49 -9.08
N PRO A 357 21.24 -6.39 -8.15
CA PRO A 357 20.61 -6.01 -6.88
C PRO A 357 21.50 -5.12 -6.00
N GLU A 358 22.82 -5.16 -6.18
CA GLU A 358 23.81 -4.36 -5.45
C GLU A 358 23.74 -2.85 -5.75
N HIS A 359 23.09 -2.47 -6.84
CA HIS A 359 22.96 -1.07 -7.29
C HIS A 359 21.54 -0.51 -7.12
N ILE A 360 20.64 -1.26 -6.48
CA ILE A 360 19.30 -0.80 -6.10
C ILE A 360 19.41 0.14 -4.89
N VAL A 361 19.10 1.42 -5.09
CA VAL A 361 18.97 2.43 -4.02
C VAL A 361 17.62 2.28 -3.31
N ALA A 362 16.56 2.06 -4.09
CA ALA A 362 15.20 1.86 -3.59
C ALA A 362 14.37 1.05 -4.60
N GLN A 363 13.37 0.32 -4.12
CA GLN A 363 12.38 -0.34 -4.96
C GLN A 363 11.02 -0.40 -4.24
N SER A 364 9.92 -0.35 -4.99
CA SER A 364 8.57 -0.51 -4.45
C SER A 364 7.57 -1.08 -5.44
N PRO A 365 6.61 -1.92 -5.00
CA PRO A 365 5.46 -2.28 -5.81
C PRO A 365 4.46 -1.12 -5.94
N PHE A 366 3.67 -1.12 -7.01
CA PHE A 366 2.46 -0.31 -7.13
C PHE A 366 1.42 -0.97 -8.05
N GLU A 367 0.16 -0.57 -7.94
CA GLU A 367 -0.95 -0.99 -8.80
C GLU A 367 -1.44 0.20 -9.63
N GLN A 368 -1.55 0.03 -10.96
CA GLN A 368 -2.11 1.04 -11.87
C GLN A 368 -3.61 0.78 -12.09
N ALA A 369 -4.44 1.77 -11.76
CA ALA A 369 -5.90 1.69 -11.84
C ALA A 369 -6.44 1.44 -13.26
N ALA A 370 -7.63 0.83 -13.33
CA ALA A 370 -8.22 0.27 -14.56
C ALA A 370 -8.80 1.28 -15.57
N ASP A 371 -8.99 2.55 -15.18
CA ASP A 371 -9.59 3.57 -16.06
C ASP A 371 -8.56 4.28 -16.97
N GLY A 372 -7.26 4.17 -16.65
CA GLY A 372 -6.17 4.84 -17.37
C GLY A 372 -6.18 6.37 -17.27
N THR A 373 -7.08 6.96 -16.47
CA THR A 373 -7.40 8.39 -16.44
C THR A 373 -7.10 9.09 -15.12
N THR A 374 -6.09 8.63 -14.39
CA THR A 374 -5.13 9.41 -13.58
C THR A 374 -4.02 8.42 -13.18
N GLY A 375 -2.75 8.75 -13.12
CA GLY A 375 -2.15 10.06 -12.90
C GLY A 375 -1.63 10.10 -11.47
N LEU A 376 -0.33 9.85 -11.32
CA LEU A 376 0.46 9.86 -10.08
C LEU A 376 0.54 8.53 -9.31
N THR A 377 1.77 8.01 -9.23
CA THR A 377 2.21 7.11 -8.16
C THR A 377 3.38 7.80 -7.45
N LEU A 378 3.27 7.97 -6.14
CA LEU A 378 4.29 8.58 -5.27
C LEU A 378 4.86 7.49 -4.36
N TRP A 379 6.18 7.50 -4.17
CA TRP A 379 6.84 6.78 -3.10
C TRP A 379 7.95 7.67 -2.51
N ILE A 380 7.97 7.83 -1.19
CA ILE A 380 9.11 8.38 -0.45
C ILE A 380 10.07 7.24 -0.08
N PHE A 381 11.37 7.45 -0.30
CA PHE A 381 12.42 6.67 0.35
C PHE A 381 13.57 7.58 0.80
N GLU A 382 14.17 7.30 1.96
CA GLU A 382 15.47 7.88 2.32
C GLU A 382 16.57 7.24 1.45
N THR A 383 16.89 7.88 0.31
CA THR A 383 17.96 7.44 -0.59
C THR A 383 19.34 7.73 0.01
N ARG A 384 19.86 6.82 0.84
CA ARG A 384 21.25 6.92 1.31
C ARG A 384 22.21 6.75 0.13
N GLY A 385 22.88 7.84 -0.25
CA GLY A 385 23.93 7.82 -1.27
C GLY A 385 23.50 8.26 -2.67
N LEU A 386 22.38 8.96 -2.83
CA LEU A 386 22.01 9.65 -4.06
C LEU A 386 21.84 11.16 -3.83
N SER A 387 22.17 12.01 -4.80
CA SER A 387 21.98 13.46 -4.77
C SER A 387 21.60 14.03 -6.14
N LEU A 388 20.74 15.05 -6.12
CA LEU A 388 20.32 15.84 -7.28
C LEU A 388 21.24 17.04 -7.56
N PHE A 389 22.23 17.30 -6.70
CA PHE A 389 23.22 18.37 -6.91
C PHE A 389 24.48 17.84 -7.62
N PRO A 390 24.93 18.47 -8.72
CA PRO A 390 26.20 18.13 -9.35
C PRO A 390 27.39 18.16 -8.38
N ALA A 391 28.32 17.23 -8.55
CA ALA A 391 29.57 17.13 -7.80
C ALA A 391 29.43 16.93 -6.27
N ARG A 392 28.26 16.49 -5.78
CA ARG A 392 28.14 15.83 -4.47
C ARG A 392 28.39 14.32 -4.62
N PRO A 393 28.81 13.60 -3.56
CA PRO A 393 28.91 12.14 -3.60
C PRO A 393 27.55 11.50 -3.92
N GLY A 394 27.52 10.58 -4.90
CA GLY A 394 26.27 9.95 -5.35
C GLY A 394 25.43 10.85 -6.24
N SER A 395 26.05 11.77 -6.98
CA SER A 395 25.31 12.70 -7.84
C SER A 395 24.74 11.93 -9.04
N ILE A 396 23.46 12.16 -9.36
CA ILE A 396 22.84 11.59 -10.57
C ILE A 396 23.60 11.93 -11.88
N TYR A 397 24.41 12.99 -11.85
CA TYR A 397 25.25 13.47 -12.94
C TYR A 397 26.67 12.88 -12.94
N ASP A 398 26.98 11.94 -12.05
CA ASP A 398 28.27 11.24 -12.03
C ASP A 398 28.42 10.37 -13.29
N ALA A 399 29.65 9.94 -13.60
CA ALA A 399 29.95 9.29 -14.89
C ALA A 399 29.15 7.99 -15.13
N ASP A 400 28.82 7.29 -14.04
CA ASP A 400 28.02 6.07 -14.03
C ASP A 400 26.51 6.34 -14.25
N GLY A 401 26.07 7.60 -14.14
CA GLY A 401 24.68 8.03 -14.29
C GLY A 401 23.80 7.65 -13.09
N ALA A 402 22.49 7.64 -13.32
CA ALA A 402 21.48 7.06 -12.43
C ALA A 402 20.23 6.78 -13.28
N THR A 403 19.48 5.72 -12.96
CA THR A 403 18.30 5.29 -13.72
C THR A 403 17.12 4.99 -12.79
N LEU A 404 15.91 5.39 -13.21
CA LEU A 404 14.67 4.86 -12.64
C LEU A 404 13.96 4.00 -13.68
N ALA A 405 13.56 2.79 -13.28
CA ALA A 405 12.90 1.81 -14.13
C ALA A 405 11.59 1.34 -13.51
N VAL A 406 10.61 1.04 -14.36
CA VAL A 406 9.35 0.39 -13.99
C VAL A 406 9.31 -0.99 -14.61
N TYR A 407 9.07 -2.03 -13.82
CA TYR A 407 9.03 -3.43 -14.23
C TYR A 407 7.64 -4.04 -14.04
N ARG A 408 7.29 -5.00 -14.91
CA ARG A 408 6.08 -5.84 -14.79
C ARG A 408 6.13 -6.77 -13.57
N PRO A 409 5.00 -7.39 -13.15
CA PRO A 409 4.93 -8.18 -11.90
C PRO A 409 5.97 -9.29 -11.82
N GLY A 410 6.35 -9.66 -10.59
CA GLY A 410 7.24 -10.80 -10.34
C GLY A 410 8.74 -10.53 -10.57
N SER A 411 9.17 -9.28 -10.71
CA SER A 411 10.59 -8.95 -10.88
C SER A 411 11.05 -7.73 -10.07
N GLY A 412 12.09 -7.91 -9.25
CA GLY A 412 12.77 -6.85 -8.50
C GLY A 412 14.03 -6.38 -9.22
N GLY A 413 13.86 -5.64 -10.32
CA GLY A 413 14.98 -5.05 -11.07
C GLY A 413 15.54 -5.86 -12.23
N SER A 414 15.04 -7.08 -12.49
CA SER A 414 15.64 -8.01 -13.46
C SER A 414 14.68 -8.61 -14.51
N GLY A 415 13.42 -8.19 -14.55
CA GLY A 415 12.40 -8.71 -15.46
C GLY A 415 12.08 -7.79 -16.63
N LEU A 416 10.88 -7.96 -17.21
CA LEU A 416 10.43 -7.15 -18.33
C LEU A 416 10.14 -5.71 -17.88
N GLN A 417 11.00 -4.80 -18.34
CA GLN A 417 10.84 -3.37 -18.16
C GLN A 417 9.64 -2.85 -18.97
N ALA A 418 8.82 -2.02 -18.33
CA ALA A 418 7.67 -1.33 -18.91
C ALA A 418 7.93 0.17 -19.12
N ALA A 419 8.84 0.79 -18.36
CA ALA A 419 9.30 2.16 -18.60
C ALA A 419 10.69 2.45 -18.02
N CYS A 420 11.35 3.51 -18.50
CA CYS A 420 12.68 3.94 -18.06
C CYS A 420 12.94 5.45 -18.13
N ALA A 421 13.67 5.99 -17.15
CA ALA A 421 14.14 7.39 -17.11
C ALA A 421 15.64 7.47 -16.82
N ASP A 422 16.41 8.08 -17.73
CA ASP A 422 17.82 8.42 -17.55
C ASP A 422 17.95 9.68 -16.68
N LEU A 423 18.24 9.51 -15.39
CA LEU A 423 18.29 10.62 -14.42
C LEU A 423 19.59 11.44 -14.52
N GLY A 424 20.67 10.85 -15.06
CA GLY A 424 21.89 11.60 -15.42
C GLY A 424 21.76 12.45 -16.69
N GLY A 425 20.59 12.43 -17.34
CA GLY A 425 20.29 13.24 -18.51
C GLY A 425 20.07 14.73 -18.21
N GLN A 426 19.71 15.50 -19.24
CA GLN A 426 19.21 16.86 -19.02
C GLN A 426 17.75 16.80 -18.56
N PRO A 427 17.39 17.43 -17.42
CA PRO A 427 16.01 17.60 -17.02
C PRO A 427 15.20 18.31 -18.11
N ALA A 428 14.00 17.80 -18.40
CA ALA A 428 13.13 18.29 -19.46
C ALA A 428 11.68 18.30 -18.96
N PRO A 429 11.10 19.46 -18.62
CA PRO A 429 9.70 19.54 -18.23
C PRO A 429 8.78 19.21 -19.41
N PRO A 430 7.49 18.90 -19.16
CA PRO A 430 6.53 18.64 -20.22
C PRO A 430 6.43 19.81 -21.19
N ALA A 431 6.38 19.50 -22.49
CA ALA A 431 6.11 20.51 -23.52
C ALA A 431 4.65 20.96 -23.41
N VAL A 432 4.41 22.00 -22.60
CA VAL A 432 3.08 22.61 -22.45
C VAL A 432 2.62 23.10 -23.83
N GLY A 433 1.54 22.49 -24.34
CA GLY A 433 0.97 22.86 -25.64
C GLY A 433 0.60 24.35 -25.67
N ALA A 434 0.85 25.01 -26.79
CA ALA A 434 0.70 26.46 -26.94
C ALA A 434 -0.75 26.93 -26.74
N GLY A 435 -1.13 27.21 -25.49
CA GLY A 435 -2.42 27.74 -25.07
C GLY A 435 -2.29 29.17 -24.55
N ARG A 436 -2.69 30.14 -25.39
CA ARG A 436 -2.91 31.58 -25.11
C ARG A 436 -2.15 32.18 -23.90
N THR A 437 -1.11 32.95 -24.22
CA THR A 437 -0.54 33.97 -23.33
C THR A 437 -1.62 34.90 -22.75
N PRO A 438 -1.69 35.10 -21.42
CA PRO A 438 -2.25 36.32 -20.85
C PRO A 438 -1.29 37.49 -21.13
N GLU A 439 -1.80 38.62 -21.57
CA GLU A 439 -1.00 39.86 -21.65
C GLU A 439 -0.68 40.37 -20.24
N MET A 440 0.52 40.08 -19.74
CA MET A 440 1.08 40.85 -18.62
C MET A 440 1.64 42.16 -19.16
N GLY A 441 0.95 43.26 -18.83
CA GLY A 441 1.36 44.61 -19.23
C GLY A 441 2.73 45.01 -18.68
N ALA A 442 3.46 45.81 -19.45
CA ALA A 442 4.78 46.28 -19.07
C ALA A 442 4.72 47.33 -17.95
N ALA A 443 5.49 47.11 -16.89
CA ALA A 443 6.07 48.14 -16.04
C ALA A 443 7.43 47.65 -15.53
N ALA A 444 8.44 48.52 -15.57
CA ALA A 444 9.81 48.18 -15.20
C ALA A 444 10.10 48.55 -13.74
N ASP A 445 10.95 47.74 -13.09
CA ASP A 445 11.98 48.06 -12.08
C ASP A 445 12.37 46.73 -11.40
N GLY A 446 13.63 46.40 -11.09
CA GLY A 446 14.88 47.12 -11.28
C GLY A 446 15.87 46.74 -10.17
N ARG A 447 17.05 46.20 -10.54
CA ARG A 447 18.25 45.94 -9.72
C ARG A 447 18.33 44.63 -8.91
N TRP A 448 19.12 43.68 -9.43
CA TRP A 448 20.15 42.83 -8.76
C TRP A 448 21.00 42.21 -9.89
N PHE A 449 22.32 41.98 -9.84
CA PHE A 449 23.41 42.41 -8.95
C PHE A 449 24.51 43.10 -9.82
N ALA A 450 25.77 43.24 -9.36
CA ALA A 450 26.90 43.70 -10.20
C ALA A 450 28.23 43.04 -9.81
N GLY A 451 29.09 42.75 -10.81
CA GLY A 451 30.46 42.18 -10.68
C GLY A 451 30.50 40.67 -10.37
N VAL A 452 31.45 39.82 -10.82
CA VAL A 452 32.71 39.94 -11.61
C VAL A 452 32.97 38.54 -12.24
N GLY A 453 33.63 38.30 -13.39
CA GLY A 453 34.25 39.15 -14.43
C GLY A 453 35.28 38.36 -15.28
N LEU A 454 35.56 38.82 -16.51
CA LEU A 454 36.34 38.18 -17.61
C LEU A 454 35.72 36.88 -18.19
N LEU A 455 35.30 36.81 -19.46
CA LEU A 455 35.99 37.00 -20.77
C LEU A 455 36.93 35.85 -21.17
N LEU A 456 36.39 34.88 -21.91
CA LEU A 456 37.14 34.06 -22.87
C LEU A 456 36.88 34.57 -24.29
N PHE A 457 37.97 34.73 -25.06
CA PHE A 457 37.95 35.30 -26.41
C PHE A 457 37.65 34.25 -27.49
N GLY A 458 36.78 34.65 -28.44
CA GLY A 458 37.09 34.56 -29.86
C GLY A 458 36.96 33.21 -30.58
N LEU A 459 35.81 33.00 -31.22
CA LEU A 459 35.70 32.14 -32.42
C LEU A 459 34.50 32.55 -33.30
N ALA A 460 34.57 33.74 -33.89
CA ALA A 460 33.62 34.22 -34.91
C ALA A 460 34.28 35.23 -35.87
N ALA A 461 35.25 34.76 -36.68
CA ALA A 461 35.94 35.58 -37.66
C ALA A 461 36.25 34.81 -38.96
N LEU A 462 35.22 34.52 -39.76
CA LEU A 462 35.41 33.96 -41.11
C LEU A 462 34.39 34.47 -42.15
N ALA A 463 34.22 35.80 -42.27
CA ALA A 463 33.40 36.39 -43.34
C ALA A 463 33.73 37.87 -43.68
N ALA A 464 35.00 38.25 -43.89
CA ALA A 464 35.31 39.60 -44.43
C ALA A 464 36.70 39.84 -45.07
N VAL A 465 37.52 38.82 -45.39
CA VAL A 465 38.86 39.05 -45.99
C VAL A 465 39.14 38.13 -47.18
N LEU A 466 38.39 38.27 -48.28
CA LEU A 466 38.79 37.79 -49.62
C LEU A 466 37.92 38.33 -50.79
N ALA A 467 37.55 39.62 -50.81
CA ALA A 467 36.92 40.22 -52.00
C ALA A 467 36.99 41.76 -52.10
N LYS A 468 38.10 42.42 -51.71
CA LYS A 468 38.35 43.83 -52.08
C LYS A 468 39.83 44.28 -52.06
N ARG A 469 40.69 43.50 -52.72
CA ARG A 469 42.03 43.93 -53.16
C ARG A 469 42.36 43.41 -54.57
N CYS A 470 41.70 43.98 -55.58
CA CYS A 470 42.22 44.22 -56.94
C CYS A 470 41.16 44.96 -57.77
N ALA A 471 41.23 46.29 -57.81
CA ALA A 471 40.41 47.12 -58.72
C ALA A 471 41.08 48.49 -59.01
N THR A 472 42.37 48.44 -59.33
CA THR A 472 43.11 49.43 -60.14
C THR A 472 44.21 48.59 -60.79
N VAL A 473 44.24 48.41 -62.11
CA VAL A 473 44.76 49.39 -63.09
C VAL A 473 44.18 49.11 -64.50
N ARG A 474 43.95 50.19 -65.27
CA ARG A 474 43.58 50.29 -66.71
C ARG A 474 42.15 49.89 -67.11
N GLY A 475 41.48 50.82 -67.79
CA GLY A 475 40.18 50.65 -68.45
C GLY A 475 39.31 51.87 -68.22
#